data_AF-A0A963MAP0-F1
#
_entry.id   AF-A0A963MAP0-F1
#
_cell.length_a   1.000
_cell.length_b   1.000
_cell.length_c   1.000
_cell.angle_alpha   90.00
_cell.angle_beta   90.00
_cell.angle_gamma   90.00
#
_symmetry.space_group_name_H-M   'P 1'
#
loop_
_entity.id
_entity.type
_entity.pdbx_description
1 polymer ?
#
loop_
_entity_poly.entity_id
_entity_poly.type
_entity_poly.pdbx_seq_one_letter_code
_entity_poly.pdbx_strand_id
1 'polypeptide(L)'
;MSSVHSNRWHRVARLRPRLSSQLRLRRQQLRGETWYLMADPGSGRSVRLNRAAYGIAARLDGRRTMQQLWDLSLQRDPEAATQDEVIELLAQLREAALVQFDEAADFDAMLPHLETVARPRGRANLLAWRIPLGNPAPLLRRLEPLQNLLFSRTALWCWIALQLVACTLLLQHATRLWEYGQHWMASPRFVLFAALAYLPIKLVHELAHGLAVRRWGGQVRQAGVTLMLLMPVPYVDASAATSFPERRARIAVSAA
;
A
#
# COMPACT_ATOMS: atom_id res chain seq x y z
N MET A 1 -21.61 14.02 -17.71
CA MET A 1 -20.89 14.17 -18.99
C MET A 1 -19.61 14.92 -18.67
N SER A 2 -18.50 14.21 -18.52
CA SER A 2 -17.18 14.82 -18.29
C SER A 2 -16.82 15.60 -19.55
N SER A 3 -16.56 16.91 -19.45
CA SER A 3 -16.16 17.68 -20.62
C SER A 3 -14.76 17.22 -21.04
N VAL A 4 -14.59 16.95 -22.34
CA VAL A 4 -13.29 16.55 -22.91
C VAL A 4 -12.22 17.64 -22.66
N HIS A 5 -12.67 18.89 -22.60
CA HIS A 5 -11.84 20.06 -22.34
C HIS A 5 -11.99 20.59 -20.92
N SER A 6 -10.89 21.12 -20.37
CA SER A 6 -10.79 21.70 -19.05
C SER A 6 -10.42 23.18 -19.13
N ASN A 7 -11.08 24.02 -18.35
CA ASN A 7 -10.75 25.46 -18.24
C ASN A 7 -9.33 25.70 -17.68
N ARG A 8 -8.70 24.67 -17.10
CA ARG A 8 -7.37 24.76 -16.46
C ARG A 8 -6.23 24.25 -17.34
N TRP A 9 -6.55 23.66 -18.49
CA TRP A 9 -5.58 23.02 -19.36
C TRP A 9 -4.47 23.96 -19.83
N HIS A 10 -4.78 25.24 -20.05
CA HIS A 10 -3.81 26.26 -20.46
C HIS A 10 -2.57 26.36 -19.54
N ARG A 11 -2.70 26.00 -18.26
CA ARG A 11 -1.60 26.01 -17.29
C ARG A 11 -0.65 24.83 -17.48
N VAL A 12 -1.16 23.66 -17.81
CA VAL A 12 -0.34 22.44 -17.95
C VAL A 12 0.06 22.13 -19.38
N ALA A 13 -0.64 22.69 -20.37
CA ALA A 13 -0.51 22.37 -21.78
C ALA A 13 0.92 22.49 -22.33
N ARG A 14 1.70 23.46 -21.82
CA ARG A 14 3.07 23.74 -22.28
C ARG A 14 4.15 22.94 -21.53
N LEU A 15 3.79 22.27 -20.44
CA LEU A 15 4.73 21.51 -19.62
C LEU A 15 5.33 20.35 -20.40
N ARG A 16 6.59 20.06 -20.11
CA ARG A 16 7.35 18.92 -20.65
C ARG A 16 7.80 18.01 -19.51
N PRO A 17 6.88 17.25 -18.91
CA PRO A 17 7.25 16.36 -17.83
C PRO A 17 8.12 15.21 -18.32
N ARG A 18 9.02 14.75 -17.45
CA ARG A 18 9.88 13.59 -17.66
C ARG A 18 9.68 12.59 -16.54
N LEU A 19 9.43 11.32 -16.89
CA LEU A 19 9.41 10.24 -15.90
C LEU A 19 10.77 10.05 -15.22
N SER A 20 10.77 9.74 -13.93
CA SER A 20 11.97 9.40 -13.16
C SER A 20 12.68 8.17 -13.74
N SER A 21 14.01 8.21 -13.82
CA SER A 21 14.83 7.13 -14.40
C SER A 21 14.82 5.83 -13.59
N GLN A 22 14.42 5.88 -12.31
CA GLN A 22 14.43 4.71 -11.42
C GLN A 22 13.10 3.94 -11.40
N LEU A 23 12.14 4.32 -12.24
CA LEU A 23 10.82 3.72 -12.30
C LEU A 23 10.84 2.26 -12.73
N ARG A 24 10.12 1.42 -11.99
CA ARG A 24 9.76 0.07 -12.42
C ARG A 24 8.29 0.03 -12.80
N LEU A 25 8.05 -0.43 -14.03
CA LEU A 25 6.70 -0.69 -14.53
C LEU A 25 6.32 -2.14 -14.27
N ARG A 26 5.10 -2.35 -13.76
CA ARG A 26 4.48 -3.68 -13.68
C ARG A 26 3.10 -3.66 -14.28
N ARG A 27 2.84 -4.55 -15.24
CA ARG A 27 1.51 -4.78 -15.78
C ARG A 27 0.77 -5.78 -14.89
N GLN A 28 -0.48 -5.48 -14.55
CA GLN A 28 -1.36 -6.35 -13.77
C GLN A 28 -2.70 -6.49 -14.49
N GLN A 29 -3.25 -7.69 -14.54
CA GLN A 29 -4.64 -7.91 -14.97
C GLN A 29 -5.51 -8.12 -13.73
N LEU A 30 -6.50 -7.26 -13.55
CA LEU A 30 -7.45 -7.36 -12.44
C LEU A 30 -8.87 -7.29 -12.99
N ARG A 31 -9.68 -8.34 -12.74
CA ARG A 31 -11.09 -8.41 -13.18
C ARG A 31 -11.28 -8.17 -14.69
N GLY A 32 -10.36 -8.67 -15.52
CA GLY A 32 -10.40 -8.52 -16.98
C GLY A 32 -9.80 -7.21 -17.51
N GLU A 33 -9.53 -6.24 -16.65
CA GLU A 33 -8.92 -4.96 -17.03
C GLU A 33 -7.41 -4.96 -16.86
N THR A 34 -6.70 -4.31 -17.78
CA THR A 34 -5.25 -4.13 -17.68
C THR A 34 -4.92 -2.84 -16.93
N TRP A 35 -4.19 -3.00 -15.83
CA TRP A 35 -3.66 -1.92 -15.01
C TRP A 35 -2.13 -1.91 -15.05
N TYR A 36 -1.56 -0.71 -14.96
CA TYR A 36 -0.13 -0.48 -14.98
C TYR A 36 0.29 0.17 -13.66
N LEU A 37 1.08 -0.54 -12.87
CA LEU A 37 1.65 -0.02 -11.63
C LEU A 37 3.03 0.55 -11.91
N MET A 38 3.18 1.86 -11.78
CA MET A 38 4.47 2.54 -11.79
C MET A 38 4.93 2.70 -10.35
N ALA A 39 6.08 2.13 -10.01
CA ALA A 39 6.64 2.22 -8.66
C ALA A 39 8.11 2.60 -8.73
N ASP A 40 8.54 3.49 -7.84
CA ASP A 40 9.96 3.76 -7.63
C ASP A 40 10.49 2.82 -6.53
N PRO A 41 11.44 1.91 -6.81
CA PRO A 41 12.02 1.01 -5.80
C PRO A 41 12.81 1.73 -4.71
N GLY A 42 13.19 2.99 -4.88
CA GLY A 42 13.86 3.82 -3.88
C GLY A 42 12.88 4.46 -2.90
N SER A 43 11.89 5.19 -3.39
CA SER A 43 10.88 5.89 -2.56
C SER A 43 9.61 5.10 -2.27
N GLY A 44 9.32 4.04 -3.04
CA GLY A 44 8.24 3.02 -2.86
C GLY A 44 6.84 3.57 -2.86
N ARG A 45 6.75 4.82 -3.26
CA ARG A 45 5.55 5.40 -3.80
C ARG A 45 5.25 4.68 -5.10
N SER A 46 3.97 4.43 -5.31
CA SER A 46 3.49 3.77 -6.52
C SER A 46 2.18 4.39 -6.95
N VAL A 47 2.02 4.56 -8.24
CA VAL A 47 0.78 5.02 -8.87
C VAL A 47 0.26 3.92 -9.76
N ARG A 48 -1.03 3.62 -9.62
CA ARG A 48 -1.72 2.64 -10.44
C ARG A 48 -2.49 3.37 -11.54
N LEU A 49 -2.22 3.00 -12.78
CA LEU A 49 -2.73 3.65 -13.97
C LEU A 49 -3.58 2.69 -14.79
N ASN A 50 -4.70 3.18 -15.33
CA ASN A 50 -5.44 2.46 -16.37
C ASN A 50 -4.69 2.55 -17.71
N ARG A 51 -5.25 1.95 -18.77
CA ARG A 51 -4.61 1.93 -20.10
C ARG A 51 -4.41 3.33 -20.69
N ALA A 52 -5.43 4.19 -20.64
CA ALA A 52 -5.38 5.54 -21.19
C ALA A 52 -4.33 6.41 -20.48
N ALA A 53 -4.36 6.42 -19.14
CA ALA A 53 -3.40 7.16 -18.32
C ALA A 53 -1.96 6.63 -18.51
N TYR A 54 -1.78 5.31 -18.61
CA TYR A 54 -0.48 4.72 -18.93
C TYR A 54 0.02 5.15 -20.31
N GLY A 55 -0.86 5.22 -21.32
CA GLY A 55 -0.50 5.67 -22.66
C GLY A 55 0.13 7.06 -22.68
N ILE A 56 -0.37 7.97 -21.85
CA ILE A 56 0.18 9.33 -21.71
C ILE A 56 1.45 9.29 -20.85
N ALA A 57 1.38 8.65 -19.66
CA ALA A 57 2.49 8.59 -18.72
C ALA A 57 3.76 7.96 -19.32
N ALA A 58 3.63 6.89 -20.10
CA ALA A 58 4.77 6.20 -20.74
C ALA A 58 5.51 7.06 -21.80
N ARG A 59 4.92 8.19 -22.20
CA ARG A 59 5.48 9.11 -23.22
C ARG A 59 6.00 10.42 -22.62
N LEU A 60 6.01 10.56 -21.29
CA LEU A 60 6.60 11.72 -20.62
C LEU A 60 8.14 11.61 -20.66
N ASP A 61 8.72 12.11 -21.75
CA ASP A 61 10.14 12.04 -22.06
C ASP A 61 10.90 13.36 -21.84
N GLY A 62 10.20 14.41 -21.41
CA GLY A 62 10.74 15.77 -21.26
C GLY A 62 10.88 16.55 -22.58
N ARG A 63 10.48 15.99 -23.73
CA ARG A 63 10.60 16.65 -25.04
C ARG A 63 9.26 17.17 -25.54
N ARG A 64 8.23 16.37 -25.39
CA ARG A 64 6.87 16.68 -25.88
C ARG A 64 6.09 17.48 -24.84
N THR A 65 5.27 18.42 -25.32
CA THR A 65 4.36 19.15 -24.44
C THR A 65 3.14 18.31 -24.09
N MET A 66 2.49 18.60 -22.96
CA MET A 66 1.24 17.94 -22.59
C MET A 66 0.14 18.08 -23.64
N GLN A 67 0.07 19.24 -24.33
CA GLN A 67 -0.83 19.43 -25.47
C GLN A 67 -0.59 18.38 -26.56
N GLN A 68 0.66 18.23 -27.01
CA GLN A 68 1.01 17.27 -28.06
C GLN A 68 0.73 15.83 -27.64
N LEU A 69 1.00 15.50 -26.37
CA LEU A 69 0.75 14.15 -25.85
C LEU A 69 -0.75 13.83 -25.76
N TRP A 70 -1.56 14.81 -25.38
CA TRP A 70 -3.01 14.67 -25.33
C TRP A 70 -3.63 14.53 -26.72
N ASP A 71 -3.22 15.37 -27.67
CA ASP A 71 -3.66 15.28 -29.07
C ASP A 71 -3.31 13.93 -29.70
N LEU A 72 -2.10 13.41 -29.41
CA LEU A 72 -1.68 12.07 -29.83
C LEU A 72 -2.49 10.95 -29.17
N SER A 73 -2.98 11.16 -27.95
CA SER A 73 -3.83 10.19 -27.25
C SER A 73 -5.20 10.11 -27.90
N LEU A 74 -5.81 11.25 -28.22
CA LEU A 74 -7.11 11.33 -28.91
C LEU A 74 -7.09 10.64 -30.27
N GLN A 75 -5.98 10.71 -31.01
CA GLN A 75 -5.84 10.06 -32.32
C GLN A 75 -5.68 8.54 -32.22
N ARG A 76 -5.24 8.01 -31.08
CA ARG A 76 -4.84 6.60 -30.93
C ARG A 76 -5.86 5.75 -30.19
N ASP A 77 -6.59 6.34 -29.26
CA ASP A 77 -7.45 5.60 -28.33
C ASP A 77 -8.86 6.21 -28.35
N PRO A 78 -9.91 5.43 -28.71
CA PRO A 78 -11.29 5.87 -28.59
C PRO A 78 -11.68 6.24 -27.15
N GLU A 79 -11.00 5.65 -26.16
CA GLU A 79 -11.17 5.94 -24.72
C GLU A 79 -10.01 6.80 -24.20
N ALA A 80 -9.56 7.79 -24.98
CA ALA A 80 -8.52 8.71 -24.57
C ALA A 80 -8.92 9.48 -23.30
N ALA A 81 -7.93 9.75 -22.45
CA ALA A 81 -8.14 10.51 -21.22
C ALA A 81 -8.57 11.95 -21.52
N THR A 82 -9.53 12.46 -20.75
CA THR A 82 -9.96 13.86 -20.78
C THR A 82 -8.86 14.78 -20.23
N GLN A 83 -8.94 16.08 -20.51
CA GLN A 83 -7.95 17.04 -19.99
C GLN A 83 -7.90 17.06 -18.46
N ASP A 84 -9.05 16.90 -17.79
CA ASP A 84 -9.10 16.82 -16.33
C ASP A 84 -8.43 15.55 -15.79
N GLU A 85 -8.67 14.39 -16.41
CA GLU A 85 -7.99 13.13 -16.05
C GLU A 85 -6.47 13.21 -16.25
N VAL A 86 -6.01 13.94 -17.27
CA VAL A 86 -4.58 14.18 -17.49
C VAL A 86 -3.99 15.11 -16.40
N ILE A 87 -4.74 16.12 -15.98
CA ILE A 87 -4.34 17.00 -14.87
C ILE A 87 -4.24 16.19 -13.57
N GLU A 88 -5.22 15.32 -13.29
CA GLU A 88 -5.19 14.43 -12.13
C GLU A 88 -4.03 13.43 -12.19
N LEU A 89 -3.75 12.85 -13.37
CA LEU A 89 -2.62 11.98 -13.59
C LEU A 89 -1.29 12.67 -13.25
N LEU A 90 -1.08 13.89 -13.75
CA LEU A 90 0.11 14.67 -13.45
C LEU A 90 0.23 14.98 -11.94
N ALA A 91 -0.89 15.27 -11.29
CA ALA A 91 -0.95 15.48 -9.84
C ALA A 91 -0.46 14.26 -9.07
N GLN A 92 -0.99 13.08 -9.41
CA GLN A 92 -0.65 11.80 -8.76
C GLN A 92 0.81 11.43 -9.00
N LEU A 93 1.31 11.60 -10.23
CA LEU A 93 2.72 11.31 -10.56
C LEU A 93 3.69 12.24 -9.83
N ARG A 94 3.37 13.53 -9.70
CA ARG A 94 4.17 14.49 -8.92
C ARG A 94 4.16 14.15 -7.44
N GLU A 95 3.00 13.88 -6.85
CA GLU A 95 2.89 13.53 -5.44
C GLU A 95 3.70 12.26 -5.11
N ALA A 96 3.66 11.29 -6.02
CA ALA A 96 4.47 10.09 -5.92
C ALA A 96 5.97 10.31 -6.21
N ALA A 97 6.40 11.54 -6.53
CA ALA A 97 7.76 11.90 -6.95
C ALA A 97 8.27 11.08 -8.15
N LEU A 98 7.35 10.66 -9.03
CA LEU A 98 7.64 9.81 -10.19
C LEU A 98 7.88 10.62 -11.47
N VAL A 99 7.67 11.93 -11.44
CA VAL A 99 7.84 12.83 -12.58
C VAL A 99 8.66 14.06 -12.18
N GLN A 100 9.52 14.50 -13.09
CA GLN A 100 10.33 15.70 -13.00
C GLN A 100 9.80 16.72 -14.01
N PHE A 101 9.90 18.00 -13.68
CA PHE A 101 9.53 19.12 -14.54
C PHE A 101 10.76 20.00 -14.76
N ASP A 102 10.99 20.44 -16.00
CA ASP A 102 12.12 21.35 -16.33
C ASP A 102 12.01 22.69 -15.58
N GLU A 103 10.79 23.17 -15.35
CA GLU A 103 10.50 24.37 -14.55
C GLU A 103 9.75 23.97 -13.27
N ALA A 104 10.45 23.31 -12.35
CA ALA A 104 9.88 22.82 -11.09
C ALA A 104 9.19 23.91 -10.24
N ALA A 105 9.54 25.18 -10.44
CA ALA A 105 8.99 26.30 -9.68
C ALA A 105 7.55 26.70 -10.08
N ASP A 106 7.10 26.37 -11.30
CA ASP A 106 5.82 26.89 -11.81
C ASP A 106 4.64 25.95 -11.51
N PHE A 107 4.85 24.63 -11.38
CA PHE A 107 3.73 23.69 -11.20
C PHE A 107 2.96 23.87 -9.88
N ASP A 108 3.67 24.10 -8.77
CA ASP A 108 3.04 24.35 -7.45
C ASP A 108 2.32 25.72 -7.41
N ALA A 109 2.82 26.72 -8.16
CA ALA A 109 2.16 28.01 -8.34
C ALA A 109 0.97 27.94 -9.32
N MET A 110 1.02 27.05 -10.31
CA MET A 110 0.00 26.88 -11.36
C MET A 110 -1.23 26.11 -10.88
N LEU A 111 -1.06 25.15 -9.96
CA LEU A 111 -2.13 24.30 -9.43
C LEU A 111 -2.19 24.33 -7.88
N PRO A 112 -2.37 25.51 -7.26
CA PRO A 112 -2.41 25.66 -5.81
C PRO A 112 -3.59 24.90 -5.17
N HIS A 113 -4.61 24.57 -5.97
CA HIS A 113 -5.80 23.82 -5.53
C HIS A 113 -5.74 22.30 -5.77
N LEU A 114 -4.73 21.77 -6.46
CA LEU A 114 -4.55 20.32 -6.50
C LEU A 114 -4.05 19.78 -5.15
N GLU A 115 -3.44 20.61 -4.31
CA GLU A 115 -3.22 20.29 -2.89
C GLU A 115 -4.54 20.09 -2.13
N THR A 116 -5.65 20.66 -2.61
CA THR A 116 -6.98 20.54 -2.00
C THR A 116 -7.73 19.30 -2.51
N VAL A 117 -7.42 18.81 -3.72
CA VAL A 117 -8.02 17.59 -4.29
C VAL A 117 -7.21 16.33 -3.89
N ALA A 118 -5.89 16.46 -3.71
CA ALA A 118 -5.00 15.38 -3.28
C ALA A 118 -4.84 15.30 -1.75
N ARG A 119 -5.95 15.49 -1.03
CA ARG A 119 -5.99 15.34 0.42
C ARG A 119 -7.43 14.96 0.83
N PRO A 120 -7.69 13.70 1.22
CA PRO A 120 -7.92 13.57 2.64
C PRO A 120 -6.60 14.04 3.26
N ARG A 121 -6.54 15.31 3.69
CA ARG A 121 -5.85 15.58 4.94
C ARG A 121 -6.54 14.57 5.81
N GLY A 122 -5.90 13.44 6.08
CA GLY A 122 -6.32 12.61 7.18
C GLY A 122 -6.32 13.63 8.28
N ARG A 123 -7.53 14.13 8.63
CA ARG A 123 -7.76 14.83 9.88
C ARG A 123 -6.89 14.04 10.81
N ALA A 124 -5.83 14.66 11.34
CA ALA A 124 -4.88 13.96 12.21
C ALA A 124 -5.77 13.14 13.09
N ASN A 125 -5.83 11.84 12.81
CA ASN A 125 -6.99 11.09 13.24
C ASN A 125 -6.67 11.06 14.71
N LEU A 126 -7.39 11.83 15.54
CA LEU A 126 -7.06 11.94 16.95
C LEU A 126 -7.03 10.54 17.58
N LEU A 127 -7.69 9.61 16.89
CA LEU A 127 -7.76 8.18 17.11
C LEU A 127 -6.61 7.33 16.54
N ALA A 128 -5.63 7.86 15.79
CA ALA A 128 -4.53 7.09 15.20
C ALA A 128 -3.28 7.95 14.91
N TRP A 129 -2.45 8.19 15.92
CA TRP A 129 -1.15 8.86 15.75
C TRP A 129 -0.06 7.83 15.41
N ARG A 130 0.65 7.99 14.30
CA ARG A 130 1.69 7.06 13.84
C ARG A 130 3.08 7.58 14.18
N ILE A 131 3.83 6.79 14.94
CA ILE A 131 5.22 7.07 15.32
C ILE A 131 6.12 6.07 14.57
N PRO A 132 6.89 6.51 13.55
CA PRO A 132 7.89 5.68 12.90
C PRO A 132 9.00 5.30 13.88
N LEU A 133 9.32 4.00 14.00
CA LEU A 133 10.49 3.56 14.78
C LEU A 133 11.71 3.32 13.89
N GLY A 134 11.52 3.07 12.60
CA GLY A 134 12.61 2.98 11.62
C GLY A 134 12.41 1.85 10.61
N ASN A 135 13.52 1.46 9.97
CA ASN A 135 13.53 0.43 8.93
C ASN A 135 13.74 -0.98 9.55
N PRO A 136 12.74 -1.89 9.50
CA PRO A 136 12.85 -3.24 10.06
C PRO A 136 13.64 -4.22 9.18
N ALA A 137 14.10 -3.81 8.00
CA ALA A 137 14.79 -4.70 7.06
C ALA A 137 16.00 -5.47 7.63
N PRO A 138 16.85 -4.91 8.52
CA PRO A 138 17.93 -5.67 9.15
C PRO A 138 17.42 -6.79 10.07
N LEU A 139 16.37 -6.54 10.83
CA LEU A 139 15.74 -7.53 11.71
C LEU A 139 15.09 -8.65 10.88
N LEU A 140 14.34 -8.28 9.84
CA LEU A 140 13.70 -9.24 8.94
C LEU A 140 14.73 -10.10 8.18
N ARG A 141 15.91 -9.55 7.84
CA ARG A 141 17.05 -10.32 7.30
C ARG A 141 17.54 -11.40 8.26
N ARG A 142 17.67 -11.07 9.55
CA ARG A 142 18.11 -12.04 10.57
C ARG A 142 17.10 -13.17 10.76
N LEU A 143 15.82 -12.90 10.53
CA LEU A 143 14.72 -13.86 10.66
C LEU A 143 14.41 -14.61 9.36
N GLU A 144 15.24 -14.49 8.33
CA GLU A 144 15.08 -15.19 7.05
C GLU A 144 15.04 -16.74 7.15
N PRO A 145 15.81 -17.40 8.05
CA PRO A 145 15.66 -18.85 8.24
C PRO A 145 14.26 -19.22 8.77
N LEU A 146 13.72 -18.41 9.69
CA LEU A 146 12.40 -18.60 10.27
C LEU A 146 11.31 -18.38 9.22
N GLN A 147 11.48 -17.41 8.33
CA GLN A 147 10.60 -17.18 7.19
C GLN A 147 10.48 -18.42 6.29
N ASN A 148 11.58 -19.12 6.03
CA ASN A 148 11.53 -20.33 5.20
C ASN A 148 10.81 -21.49 5.89
N LEU A 149 10.99 -21.59 7.21
CA LEU A 149 10.29 -22.59 8.03
C LEU A 149 8.78 -22.30 8.12
N LEU A 150 8.39 -21.08 8.53
CA LEU A 150 6.99 -20.71 8.77
C LEU A 150 6.12 -20.78 7.51
N PHE A 151 6.66 -20.38 6.36
CA PHE A 151 5.92 -20.39 5.09
C PHE A 151 6.18 -21.66 4.26
N SER A 152 6.63 -22.75 4.90
CA SER A 152 6.75 -24.06 4.29
C SER A 152 5.40 -24.81 4.26
N ARG A 153 5.27 -25.78 3.33
CA ARG A 153 4.07 -26.62 3.26
C ARG A 153 3.89 -27.49 4.51
N THR A 154 5.01 -27.94 5.09
CA THR A 154 5.01 -28.72 6.33
C THR A 154 4.51 -27.89 7.50
N ALA A 155 5.00 -26.66 7.67
CA ALA A 155 4.51 -25.75 8.71
C ALA A 155 3.02 -25.45 8.55
N LEU A 156 2.51 -25.28 7.32
CA LEU A 156 1.08 -25.09 7.08
C LEU A 156 0.25 -26.28 7.55
N TRP A 157 0.66 -27.52 7.23
CA TRP A 157 -0.07 -28.71 7.68
C TRP A 157 0.01 -28.92 9.19
N CYS A 158 1.20 -28.71 9.79
CA CYS A 158 1.35 -28.72 11.24
C CYS A 158 0.46 -27.67 11.91
N TRP A 159 0.37 -26.47 11.33
CA TRP A 159 -0.50 -25.40 11.83
C TRP A 159 -1.98 -25.78 11.72
N ILE A 160 -2.42 -26.30 10.57
CA ILE A 160 -3.81 -26.77 10.40
C ILE A 160 -4.13 -27.88 11.42
N ALA A 161 -3.23 -28.85 11.61
CA ALA A 161 -3.41 -29.92 12.58
C ALA A 161 -3.52 -29.36 14.02
N LEU A 162 -2.64 -28.42 14.38
CA LEU A 162 -2.69 -27.76 15.69
C LEU A 162 -4.02 -27.01 15.90
N GLN A 163 -4.48 -26.27 14.89
CA GLN A 163 -5.76 -25.56 14.96
C GLN A 163 -6.95 -26.53 15.07
N LEU A 164 -6.92 -27.66 14.37
CA LEU A 164 -7.95 -28.70 14.49
C LEU A 164 -7.97 -29.28 15.91
N VAL A 165 -6.82 -29.62 16.47
CA VAL A 165 -6.72 -30.13 17.85
C VAL A 165 -7.25 -29.08 18.83
N ALA A 166 -6.82 -27.83 18.72
CA ALA A 166 -7.28 -26.74 19.57
C ALA A 166 -8.80 -26.55 19.48
N CYS A 167 -9.38 -26.54 18.27
CA CYS A 167 -10.82 -26.47 18.06
C CYS A 167 -11.55 -27.67 18.67
N THR A 168 -11.02 -28.90 18.52
CA THR A 168 -11.64 -30.09 19.12
C THR A 168 -11.66 -30.02 20.64
N LEU A 169 -10.56 -29.58 21.26
CA LEU A 169 -10.49 -29.41 22.71
C LEU A 169 -11.42 -28.31 23.21
N LEU A 170 -11.51 -27.21 22.46
CA LEU A 170 -12.41 -26.10 22.77
C LEU A 170 -13.87 -26.55 22.75
N LEU A 171 -14.28 -27.35 21.75
CA LEU A 171 -15.64 -27.89 21.67
C LEU A 171 -15.92 -28.91 22.78
N GLN A 172 -14.96 -29.80 23.07
CA GLN A 172 -15.11 -30.81 24.13
C GLN A 172 -15.21 -30.19 25.52
N HIS A 173 -14.59 -29.04 25.75
CA HIS A 173 -14.57 -28.36 27.05
C HIS A 173 -15.34 -27.03 27.05
N ALA A 174 -16.21 -26.80 26.07
CA ALA A 174 -16.86 -25.50 25.86
C ALA A 174 -17.60 -25.00 27.12
N THR A 175 -18.33 -25.87 27.80
CA THR A 175 -19.06 -25.53 29.04
C THR A 175 -18.13 -25.10 30.16
N ARG A 176 -17.07 -25.89 30.43
CA ARG A 176 -16.07 -25.56 31.45
C ARG A 176 -15.32 -24.26 31.14
N LEU A 177 -14.96 -24.05 29.86
CA LEU A 177 -14.34 -22.81 29.40
C LEU A 177 -15.25 -21.61 29.59
N TRP A 178 -16.56 -21.76 29.32
CA TRP A 178 -17.55 -20.71 29.48
C TRP A 178 -17.72 -20.31 30.96
N GLU A 179 -17.85 -21.28 31.85
CA GLU A 179 -17.96 -21.06 33.30
C GLU A 179 -16.70 -20.39 33.86
N TYR A 180 -15.51 -20.85 33.45
CA TYR A 180 -14.24 -20.23 33.81
C TYR A 180 -14.15 -18.80 33.28
N GLY A 181 -14.55 -18.57 32.03
CA GLY A 181 -14.57 -17.26 31.38
C GLY A 181 -15.43 -16.24 32.14
N GLN A 182 -16.64 -16.63 32.56
CA GLN A 182 -17.53 -15.75 33.33
C GLN A 182 -16.90 -15.23 34.63
N HIS A 183 -16.15 -16.08 35.35
CA HIS A 183 -15.48 -15.69 36.59
C HIS A 183 -14.19 -14.90 36.34
N TRP A 184 -13.41 -15.28 35.33
CA TRP A 184 -12.07 -14.74 35.15
C TRP A 184 -12.04 -13.46 34.30
N MET A 185 -12.87 -13.36 33.25
CA MET A 185 -12.88 -12.20 32.35
C MET A 185 -13.30 -10.90 33.04
N ALA A 186 -14.14 -10.97 34.06
CA ALA A 186 -14.56 -9.80 34.85
C ALA A 186 -13.47 -9.32 35.83
N SER A 187 -12.37 -10.06 35.99
CA SER A 187 -11.34 -9.74 36.98
C SER A 187 -10.28 -8.76 36.44
N PRO A 188 -9.81 -7.78 37.24
CA PRO A 188 -8.77 -6.83 36.82
C PRO A 188 -7.47 -7.50 36.37
N ARG A 189 -7.14 -8.65 36.98
CA ARG A 189 -5.99 -9.49 36.59
C ARG A 189 -6.09 -9.98 35.14
N PHE A 190 -7.27 -10.35 34.65
CA PHE A 190 -7.45 -10.78 33.27
C PHE A 190 -7.15 -9.64 32.31
N VAL A 191 -7.65 -8.43 32.58
CA VAL A 191 -7.38 -7.24 31.76
C VAL A 191 -5.87 -6.96 31.70
N LEU A 192 -5.18 -7.04 32.83
CA LEU A 192 -3.72 -6.88 32.88
C LEU A 192 -3.00 -7.93 32.02
N PHE A 193 -3.31 -9.21 32.19
CA PHE A 193 -2.69 -10.28 31.41
C PHE A 193 -3.03 -10.18 29.92
N ALA A 194 -4.27 -9.82 29.57
CA ALA A 194 -4.71 -9.61 28.20
C ALA A 194 -3.94 -8.45 27.55
N ALA A 195 -3.77 -7.33 28.26
CA ALA A 195 -2.99 -6.19 27.76
C ALA A 195 -1.50 -6.55 27.57
N LEU A 196 -0.92 -7.28 28.54
CA LEU A 196 0.46 -7.75 28.46
C LEU A 196 0.67 -8.77 27.33
N ALA A 197 -0.30 -9.64 27.07
CA ALA A 197 -0.23 -10.64 26.00
C ALA A 197 -0.52 -10.03 24.61
N TYR A 198 -1.39 -9.03 24.55
CA TYR A 198 -1.79 -8.37 23.31
C TYR A 198 -0.59 -7.81 22.55
N LEU A 199 0.29 -7.08 23.23
CA LEU A 199 1.41 -6.39 22.58
C LEU A 199 2.42 -7.36 21.93
N PRO A 200 2.92 -8.42 22.61
CA PRO A 200 3.74 -9.46 21.99
C PRO A 200 3.05 -10.19 20.84
N ILE A 201 1.78 -10.57 20.99
CA ILE A 201 1.01 -11.25 19.93
C ILE A 201 0.96 -10.36 18.69
N LYS A 202 0.63 -9.08 18.87
CA LYS A 202 0.60 -8.12 17.77
C LYS A 202 1.98 -7.92 17.16
N LEU A 203 3.04 -7.82 17.96
CA LEU A 203 4.40 -7.69 17.45
C LEU A 203 4.78 -8.89 16.56
N VAL A 204 4.49 -10.11 17.02
CA VAL A 204 4.73 -11.34 16.24
C VAL A 204 3.94 -11.34 14.93
N HIS A 205 2.68 -10.93 14.97
CA HIS A 205 1.83 -10.81 13.78
C HIS A 205 2.36 -9.79 12.78
N GLU A 206 2.73 -8.59 13.21
CA GLU A 206 3.30 -7.57 12.32
C GLU A 206 4.65 -8.00 11.75
N LEU A 207 5.46 -8.73 12.54
CA LEU A 207 6.68 -9.37 12.03
C LEU A 207 6.37 -10.44 10.99
N ALA A 208 5.31 -11.24 11.18
CA ALA A 208 4.86 -12.23 10.22
C ALA A 208 4.43 -11.58 8.90
N HIS A 209 3.70 -10.45 8.94
CA HIS A 209 3.40 -9.62 7.75
C HIS A 209 4.69 -9.20 7.03
N GLY A 210 5.67 -8.70 7.78
CA GLY A 210 6.94 -8.26 7.23
C GLY A 210 7.74 -9.39 6.56
N LEU A 211 7.78 -10.57 7.19
CA LEU A 211 8.43 -11.76 6.64
C LEU A 211 7.68 -12.30 5.42
N ALA A 212 6.34 -12.25 5.42
CA ALA A 212 5.52 -12.60 4.27
C ALA A 212 5.86 -11.68 3.09
N VAL A 213 5.81 -10.36 3.26
CA VAL A 213 6.14 -9.39 2.20
C VAL A 213 7.53 -9.65 1.63
N ARG A 214 8.52 -9.89 2.48
CA ARG A 214 9.89 -10.20 2.05
C ARG A 214 9.97 -11.48 1.23
N ARG A 215 9.15 -12.50 1.53
CA ARG A 215 9.22 -13.83 0.88
C ARG A 215 8.90 -13.77 -0.60
N TRP A 216 7.94 -12.92 -0.95
CA TRP A 216 7.53 -12.69 -2.33
C TRP A 216 8.28 -11.51 -2.98
N GLY A 217 9.44 -11.14 -2.44
CA GLY A 217 10.34 -10.13 -3.01
C GLY A 217 9.91 -8.68 -2.78
N GLY A 218 8.97 -8.44 -1.86
CA GLY A 218 8.61 -7.10 -1.41
C GLY A 218 9.61 -6.53 -0.41
N GLN A 219 9.64 -5.21 -0.29
CA GLN A 219 10.46 -4.52 0.70
C GLN A 219 9.56 -3.90 1.78
N VAL A 220 9.91 -4.17 3.02
CA VAL A 220 9.34 -3.50 4.19
C VAL A 220 10.28 -2.39 4.57
N ARG A 221 9.77 -1.16 4.67
CA ARG A 221 10.62 0.01 4.82
C ARG A 221 10.42 0.78 6.10
N GLN A 222 9.24 0.64 6.68
CA GLN A 222 8.90 1.31 7.91
C GLN A 222 8.17 0.33 8.82
N ALA A 223 8.59 0.32 10.07
CA ALA A 223 7.84 -0.24 11.18
C ALA A 223 7.75 0.83 12.26
N GLY A 224 6.72 0.74 13.09
CA GLY A 224 6.52 1.71 14.16
C GLY A 224 5.43 1.31 15.11
N VAL A 225 4.96 2.29 15.87
CA VAL A 225 3.81 2.16 16.77
C VAL A 225 2.78 3.19 16.38
N THR A 226 1.53 2.75 16.26
CA THR A 226 0.37 3.62 16.11
C THR A 226 -0.36 3.68 17.44
N LEU A 227 -0.60 4.87 17.98
CA LEU A 227 -1.51 5.06 19.10
C LEU A 227 -2.94 5.11 18.57
N MET A 228 -3.62 3.97 18.64
CA MET A 228 -5.02 3.86 18.25
C MET A 228 -5.90 3.99 19.50
N LEU A 229 -6.66 5.08 19.61
CA LEU A 229 -7.44 5.42 20.82
C LEU A 229 -6.57 5.35 22.10
N LEU A 230 -5.40 6.00 22.08
CA LEU A 230 -4.38 5.97 23.15
C LEU A 230 -3.73 4.59 23.42
N MET A 231 -4.13 3.52 22.74
CA MET A 231 -3.49 2.21 22.86
C MET A 231 -2.35 2.05 21.85
N PRO A 232 -1.13 1.68 22.28
CA PRO A 232 -0.03 1.42 21.37
C PRO A 232 -0.23 0.11 20.60
N VAL A 233 -0.30 0.22 19.28
CA VAL A 233 -0.41 -0.90 18.36
C VAL A 233 0.82 -0.89 17.45
N PRO A 234 1.71 -1.89 17.54
CA PRO A 234 2.79 -2.07 16.57
C PRO A 234 2.23 -2.16 15.15
N TYR A 235 2.98 -1.65 14.18
CA TYR A 235 2.64 -1.82 12.78
C TYR A 235 3.89 -2.04 11.92
N VAL A 236 3.71 -2.79 10.85
CA VAL A 236 4.68 -2.94 9.77
C VAL A 236 4.08 -2.47 8.45
N ASP A 237 4.83 -1.71 7.66
CA ASP A 237 4.41 -1.29 6.32
C ASP A 237 4.44 -2.47 5.34
N ALA A 238 3.26 -3.08 5.14
CA ALA A 238 3.02 -4.15 4.20
C ALA A 238 2.44 -3.66 2.85
N SER A 239 2.48 -2.36 2.54
CA SER A 239 1.88 -1.79 1.31
C SER A 239 2.44 -2.42 0.03
N ALA A 240 3.68 -2.92 0.05
CA ALA A 240 4.28 -3.65 -1.07
C ALA A 240 3.47 -4.90 -1.49
N ALA A 241 2.69 -5.51 -0.60
CA ALA A 241 1.87 -6.68 -0.90
C ALA A 241 0.82 -6.43 -1.99
N THR A 242 0.31 -5.20 -2.08
CA THR A 242 -0.66 -4.81 -3.12
C THR A 242 -0.08 -4.88 -4.53
N SER A 243 1.25 -4.77 -4.66
CA SER A 243 1.98 -4.81 -5.92
C SER A 243 2.29 -6.23 -6.42
N PHE A 244 2.02 -7.27 -5.61
CA PHE A 244 2.35 -8.65 -5.97
C PHE A 244 1.47 -9.16 -7.11
N PRO A 245 2.05 -9.78 -8.15
CA PRO A 245 1.27 -10.30 -9.29
C PRO A 245 0.42 -11.50 -8.89
N GLU A 246 0.98 -12.42 -8.11
CA GLU A 246 0.32 -13.66 -7.70
C GLU A 246 -0.74 -13.46 -6.61
N ARG A 247 -1.93 -14.02 -6.81
CA ARG A 247 -3.01 -13.99 -5.80
C ARG A 247 -2.61 -14.71 -4.50
N ARG A 248 -1.86 -15.82 -4.61
CA ARG A 248 -1.40 -16.61 -3.46
C ARG A 248 -0.48 -15.81 -2.54
N ALA A 249 0.42 -15.02 -3.12
CA ALA A 249 1.29 -14.11 -2.39
C ALA A 249 0.49 -13.09 -1.57
N ARG A 250 -0.53 -12.48 -2.18
CA ARG A 250 -1.40 -11.50 -1.50
C ARG A 250 -2.18 -12.14 -0.34
N ILE A 251 -2.74 -13.33 -0.56
CA ILE A 251 -3.47 -14.07 0.49
C ILE A 251 -2.54 -14.43 1.64
N ALA A 252 -1.31 -14.90 1.35
CA ALA A 252 -0.36 -15.28 2.39
C ALA A 252 0.09 -14.10 3.25
N VAL A 253 0.24 -12.90 2.68
CA VAL A 253 0.46 -11.68 3.48
C VAL A 253 -0.79 -11.37 4.31
N SER A 254 -1.99 -11.38 3.73
CA SER A 254 -3.22 -11.10 4.49
C SER A 254 -3.52 -12.09 5.61
N ALA A 255 -3.00 -13.32 5.52
CA ALA A 255 -3.22 -14.39 6.50
C ALA A 255 -2.12 -14.53 7.55
N ALA A 256 -0.99 -13.82 7.40
CA ALA A 256 0.05 -13.69 8.43
C ALA A 256 -0.48 -12.89 9.63
#